data_AF-R0ADX3-F1
#
_entry.id   AF-R0ADX3-F1
#
_cell.length_a   1.000
_cell.length_b   1.000
_cell.length_c   1.000
_cell.angle_alpha   90.00
_cell.angle_beta   90.00
_cell.angle_gamma   90.00
#
_symmetry.space_group_name_H-M   'P 1'
#
loop_
_entity.id
_entity.type
_entity.pdbx_description
1 polymer ?
#
loop_
_entity_poly.entity_id
_entity_poly.type
_entity_poly.pdbx_seq_one_letter_code
_entity_poly.pdbx_strand_id
1 'polypeptide(L)'
;MEKKYDVEIRWGEIVKVLTERYPGKAYGSYILMPKEENQRQHDEVCGLLKRQAELTAESIVEQVSIKKTVKELMEDIELVSIEKHGVNLVGWILVI
;
A
#
# COMPACT_ATOMS: atom_id res chain seq x y z
N MET A 1 -2.40 -2.09 -22.85
CA MET A 1 -3.28 -1.60 -21.78
C MET A 1 -3.73 -2.73 -20.87
N GLU A 2 -4.10 -3.91 -21.38
CA GLU A 2 -4.53 -5.08 -20.57
C GLU A 2 -3.58 -5.47 -19.42
N LYS A 3 -2.25 -5.43 -19.64
CA LYS A 3 -1.26 -5.84 -18.62
C LYS A 3 -1.29 -5.04 -17.33
N LYS A 4 -1.63 -3.74 -17.38
CA LYS A 4 -1.75 -2.88 -16.18
C LYS A 4 -3.04 -3.18 -15.41
N TYR A 5 -4.10 -3.49 -16.14
CA TYR A 5 -5.40 -3.84 -15.59
C TYR A 5 -5.30 -5.08 -14.69
N ASP A 6 -4.51 -6.08 -15.09
CA ASP A 6 -4.35 -7.32 -14.31
C ASP A 6 -3.72 -7.12 -12.92
N VAL A 7 -2.71 -6.25 -12.80
CA VAL A 7 -2.07 -5.99 -11.50
C VAL A 7 -2.96 -5.12 -10.60
N GLU A 8 -3.72 -4.20 -11.18
CA GLU A 8 -4.68 -3.39 -10.45
C GLU A 8 -5.91 -4.19 -10.00
N ILE A 9 -6.40 -5.13 -10.81
CA ILE A 9 -7.44 -6.10 -10.40
C ILE A 9 -6.95 -6.88 -9.17
N ARG A 10 -5.72 -7.40 -9.22
CA ARG A 10 -5.16 -8.18 -8.12
C ARG A 10 -4.93 -7.35 -6.85
N TRP A 11 -4.55 -6.08 -7.00
CA TRP A 11 -4.53 -5.14 -5.89
C TRP A 11 -5.93 -4.98 -5.27
N GLY A 12 -6.95 -4.77 -6.10
CA GLY A 12 -8.35 -4.68 -5.64
C GLY A 12 -8.82 -5.93 -4.90
N GLU A 13 -8.44 -7.12 -5.38
CA GLU A 13 -8.72 -8.39 -4.69
C GLU A 13 -8.05 -8.46 -3.31
N ILE A 14 -6.79 -8.02 -3.19
CA ILE A 14 -6.06 -7.98 -1.91
C ILE A 14 -6.75 -7.02 -0.93
N VAL A 15 -7.07 -5.80 -1.38
CA VAL A 15 -7.79 -4.82 -0.55
C VAL A 15 -9.12 -5.42 -0.08
N LYS A 16 -9.87 -6.07 -0.97
CA LYS A 16 -11.14 -6.73 -0.63
C LYS A 16 -10.94 -7.78 0.45
N VAL A 17 -10.03 -8.73 0.27
CA VAL A 17 -9.75 -9.80 1.25
C VAL A 17 -9.32 -9.22 2.61
N LEU A 18 -8.49 -8.17 2.61
CA LEU A 18 -8.08 -7.51 3.86
C LEU A 18 -9.26 -6.86 4.57
N THR A 19 -10.13 -6.15 3.84
CA THR A 19 -11.33 -5.53 4.43
C THR A 19 -12.41 -6.52 4.86
N GLU A 20 -12.45 -7.71 4.25
CA GLU A 20 -13.33 -8.81 4.71
C GLU A 20 -12.80 -9.44 5.99
N ARG A 21 -11.48 -9.54 6.14
CA ARG A 21 -10.83 -10.14 7.31
C ARG A 21 -10.77 -9.19 8.50
N TYR A 22 -10.58 -7.90 8.25
CA TYR A 22 -10.48 -6.86 9.26
C TYR A 22 -11.58 -5.83 9.03
N PRO A 23 -12.66 -5.83 9.85
CA PRO A 23 -13.74 -4.88 9.68
C PRO A 23 -13.24 -3.46 9.97
N GLY A 24 -13.34 -2.59 8.98
CA GLY A 24 -12.82 -1.23 9.10
C GLY A 24 -12.76 -0.50 7.76
N LYS A 25 -12.25 0.72 7.79
CA LYS A 25 -11.93 1.51 6.61
C LYS A 25 -10.51 1.20 6.16
N ALA A 26 -10.36 0.86 4.88
CA ALA A 26 -9.05 0.71 4.26
C ALA A 26 -8.51 2.06 3.77
N TYR A 27 -7.22 2.26 4.03
CA TYR A 27 -6.38 3.31 3.48
C TYR A 27 -5.24 2.64 2.72
N GLY A 28 -4.79 3.22 1.63
CA GLY A 28 -3.69 2.65 0.89
C GLY A 28 -3.38 3.41 -0.38
N SER A 29 -2.20 3.14 -0.91
CA SER A 29 -1.70 3.73 -2.14
C SER A 29 -0.69 2.78 -2.77
N TYR A 30 -0.58 2.84 -4.10
CA TYR A 30 0.38 2.05 -4.85
C TYR A 30 1.01 2.86 -5.99
N ILE A 31 2.18 2.40 -6.41
CA ILE A 31 2.88 2.87 -7.60
C ILE A 31 3.02 1.70 -8.56
N LEU A 32 2.65 1.94 -9.82
CA LEU A 32 2.97 1.04 -10.93
C LEU A 32 4.30 1.44 -11.52
N MET A 33 5.19 0.45 -11.65
CA MET A 33 6.47 0.62 -12.29
C MET A 33 6.74 -0.52 -13.28
N PRO A 34 7.50 -0.27 -14.35
CA PRO A 34 8.02 -1.37 -15.15
C PRO A 34 8.84 -2.31 -14.27
N LYS A 35 8.88 -3.61 -14.63
CA LYS A 35 9.72 -4.58 -13.94
C LYS A 35 11.16 -4.05 -13.90
N GLU A 36 11.66 -3.91 -12.69
CA GLU A 36 12.92 -3.21 -12.46
C GLU A 36 14.09 -3.98 -13.05
N GLU A 37 14.97 -3.23 -13.73
CA GLU A 37 16.33 -3.70 -14.03
C GLU A 37 17.32 -3.24 -12.95
N ASN A 38 16.91 -2.37 -12.01
CA ASN A 38 17.79 -1.75 -11.00
C ASN A 38 17.14 -1.60 -9.61
N GLN A 39 17.75 -2.25 -8.61
CA GLN A 39 17.38 -2.22 -7.18
C GLN A 39 17.22 -0.80 -6.60
N ARG A 40 17.99 0.18 -7.09
CA ARG A 40 17.93 1.56 -6.58
C ARG A 40 16.55 2.19 -6.77
N GLN A 41 15.91 1.91 -7.90
CA GLN A 41 14.59 2.45 -8.21
C GLN A 41 13.52 1.87 -7.29
N HIS A 42 13.66 0.58 -6.93
CA HIS A 42 12.80 -0.09 -5.95
C HIS A 42 12.87 0.56 -4.58
N ASP A 43 14.10 0.80 -4.11
CA ASP A 43 14.34 1.36 -2.79
C ASP A 43 13.81 2.80 -2.69
N GLU A 44 13.94 3.58 -3.77
CA GLU A 44 13.35 4.93 -3.86
C GLU A 44 11.81 4.89 -3.80
N VAL A 45 11.17 3.98 -4.54
CA VAL A 45 9.71 3.82 -4.53
C VAL A 45 9.22 3.34 -3.17
N CYS A 46 9.90 2.37 -2.56
CA CYS A 46 9.61 1.92 -1.21
C CYS A 46 9.72 3.07 -0.19
N GLY A 47 10.75 3.92 -0.31
CA GLY A 47 10.94 5.10 0.53
C GLY A 47 9.81 6.12 0.39
N LEU A 48 9.36 6.39 -0.83
CA LEU A 48 8.23 7.29 -1.10
C LEU A 48 6.92 6.75 -0.52
N LEU A 49 6.63 5.46 -0.75
CA LEU A 49 5.43 4.80 -0.24
C LEU A 49 5.41 4.78 1.29
N LYS A 50 6.55 4.51 1.93
CA LYS A 50 6.68 4.54 3.39
C LYS A 50 6.41 5.94 3.95
N ARG A 51 6.94 6.98 3.32
CA ARG A 51 6.67 8.36 3.72
C ARG A 51 5.21 8.75 3.53
N GLN A 52 4.57 8.30 2.45
CA GLN A 52 3.15 8.52 2.21
C GLN A 52 2.27 7.83 3.26
N ALA A 53 2.61 6.59 3.61
CA ALA A 53 2.00 5.84 4.70
C ALA A 53 2.09 6.59 6.03
N GLU A 54 3.28 7.09 6.39
CA GLU A 54 3.51 7.83 7.62
C GLU A 54 2.69 9.11 7.71
N LEU A 55 2.69 9.93 6.65
CA LEU A 55 1.86 11.14 6.57
C LEU A 55 0.36 10.81 6.66
N THR A 56 -0.07 9.67 6.10
CA THR A 56 -1.46 9.24 6.21
C THR A 56 -1.80 8.80 7.64
N ALA A 57 -0.90 8.08 8.30
CA ALA A 57 -1.05 7.66 9.69
C ALA A 57 -1.11 8.88 10.63
N GLU A 58 -0.25 9.88 10.43
CA GLU A 58 -0.32 11.18 11.13
C GLU A 58 -1.70 11.83 10.97
N SER A 59 -2.16 11.97 9.72
CA SER A 59 -3.47 12.56 9.42
C SER A 59 -4.62 11.77 10.04
N ILE A 60 -4.54 10.44 10.11
CA ILE A 60 -5.57 9.60 10.74
C ILE A 60 -5.59 9.83 12.26
N VAL A 61 -4.43 9.83 12.92
CA VAL A 61 -4.34 10.06 14.38
C VAL A 61 -4.87 11.44 14.75
N GLU A 62 -4.66 12.46 13.92
CA GLU A 62 -5.18 13.81 14.14
C GLU A 62 -6.69 13.93 13.93
N GLN A 63 -7.25 13.24 12.94
CA GLN A 63 -8.64 13.45 12.49
C GLN A 63 -9.63 12.40 13.00
N VAL A 64 -9.15 11.21 13.35
CA VAL A 64 -9.98 10.08 13.76
C VAL A 64 -9.71 9.80 15.23
N SER A 65 -10.76 9.63 16.03
CA SER A 65 -10.63 9.26 17.45
C SER A 65 -10.23 7.78 17.61
N ILE A 66 -8.99 7.48 17.25
CA ILE A 66 -8.35 6.17 17.45
C ILE A 66 -7.42 6.21 18.67
N LYS A 67 -7.24 5.07 19.35
CA LYS A 67 -6.34 4.94 20.50
C LYS A 67 -4.91 4.57 20.13
N LYS A 68 -4.60 4.46 18.83
CA LYS A 68 -3.28 4.07 18.32
C LYS A 68 -2.44 5.30 18.02
N THR A 69 -1.15 5.19 18.26
CA THR A 69 -0.11 6.13 17.85
C THR A 69 0.24 5.93 16.38
N VAL A 70 0.90 6.91 15.76
CA VAL A 70 1.43 6.79 14.38
C VAL A 70 2.32 5.56 14.24
N LYS A 71 3.17 5.28 15.24
CA LYS A 71 4.05 4.11 15.23
C LYS A 71 3.27 2.80 15.19
N GLU A 72 2.24 2.65 16.04
CA GLU A 72 1.39 1.46 16.05
C GLU A 72 0.65 1.30 14.72
N LEU A 73 0.13 2.39 14.13
CA LEU A 73 -0.46 2.33 12.79
C LEU A 73 0.54 1.89 11.73
N MET A 74 1.77 2.38 11.78
CA MET A 74 2.82 1.98 10.83
C MET A 74 3.21 0.50 10.97
N GLU A 75 3.06 -0.10 12.15
CA GLU A 75 3.26 -1.53 12.39
C GLU A 75 2.09 -2.37 11.84
N ASP A 76 0.90 -1.80 11.72
CA ASP A 76 -0.28 -2.45 11.13
C ASP A 76 -0.35 -2.32 9.58
N ILE A 77 0.60 -1.60 8.97
CA ILE A 77 0.62 -1.44 7.52
C ILE A 77 1.13 -2.71 6.84
N GLU A 78 0.31 -3.21 5.92
CA GLU A 78 0.65 -4.31 5.03
C GLU A 78 1.30 -3.76 3.76
N LEU A 79 2.56 -4.14 3.52
CA LEU A 79 3.27 -3.85 2.28
C LEU A 79 2.97 -4.94 1.24
N VAL A 80 2.57 -4.51 0.05
CA VAL A 80 2.16 -5.41 -1.04
C VAL A 80 3.04 -5.16 -2.25
N SER A 81 3.59 -6.24 -2.80
CA SER A 81 4.30 -6.23 -4.08
C SER A 81 3.69 -7.27 -5.01
N ILE A 82 3.34 -6.86 -6.23
CA ILE A 82 2.73 -7.71 -7.26
C ILE A 82 3.54 -7.55 -8.53
N GLU A 83 4.19 -8.63 -8.96
CA GLU A 83 4.86 -8.69 -10.26
C GLU A 83 4.01 -9.49 -11.26
N LYS A 84 3.67 -8.87 -12.40
CA LYS A 84 3.02 -9.58 -13.50
C LYS A 84 3.32 -8.92 -14.84
N HIS A 85 3.55 -9.73 -15.88
CA HIS A 85 3.71 -9.28 -17.27
C HIS A 85 4.75 -8.16 -17.49
N GLY A 86 5.81 -8.11 -16.68
CA GLY A 86 6.86 -7.09 -16.76
C GLY A 86 6.47 -5.76 -16.12
N VAL A 87 5.48 -5.75 -15.22
CA VAL A 87 5.07 -4.61 -14.40
C VAL A 87 5.11 -5.03 -12.94
N ASN A 88 5.63 -4.15 -12.10
CA ASN A 88 5.61 -4.26 -10.65
C ASN A 88 4.60 -3.24 -10.12
N LEU A 89 3.73 -3.68 -9.22
CA LEU A 89 2.91 -2.82 -8.37
C LEU A 89 3.49 -2.95 -6.97
N VAL A 90 3.92 -1.83 -6.39
CA VAL A 90 4.32 -1.76 -4.99
C VAL A 90 3.38 -0.80 -4.28
N GLY A 91 2.85 -1.20 -3.14
CA GLY A 91 1.90 -0.39 -2.39
C GLY A 91 1.84 -0.76 -0.92
N TRP A 92 1.05 0.01 -0.19
CA TRP A 92 0.80 -0.21 1.22
C TRP A 92 -0.71 -0.14 1.50
N ILE A 93 -1.17 -0.92 2.47
CA ILE A 93 -2.57 -0.97 2.91
C ILE A 93 -2.62 -0.91 4.43
N LEU A 94 -3.51 -0.08 4.97
CA LEU A 94 -3.85 0.00 6.39
C LEU A 94 -5.35 -0.18 6.54
N VAL A 95 -5.80 -1.04 7.45
CA VAL A 95 -7.23 -1.21 7.75
C VAL A 95 -7.48 -0.87 9.22
N ILE A 96 -8.39 0.07 9.48
CA ILE A 96 -8.70 0.58 10.83
C ILE A 96 -10.20 0.75 11.08
#